data_AF-A0A3B9F945-F1
#
_entry.id   AF-A0A3B9F945-F1
#
_cell.length_a   1.000
_cell.length_b   1.000
_cell.length_c   1.000
_cell.angle_alpha   90.00
_cell.angle_beta   90.00
_cell.angle_gamma   90.00
#
_symmetry.space_group_name_H-M   'P 1'
#
loop_
_entity.id
_entity.type
_entity.pdbx_description
1 polymer ?
#
loop_
_entity_poly.entity_id
_entity_poly.type
_entity_poly.pdbx_seq_one_letter_code
_entity_poly.pdbx_strand_id
1 'polypeptide(L)' 'MTAEEWYQKGNEYRKQGDWKHAIDCYLEAIELDAESPAVEAKKMIDDILNFYHKDAYNP' A
#
# COMPACT_ATOMS: atom_id res chain seq x y z
N MET A 1 5.29 9.25 -13.88
CA MET A 1 6.09 8.73 -12.77
C MET A 1 6.50 7.31 -13.11
N THR A 2 7.70 6.88 -12.73
CA THR A 2 8.15 5.49 -12.82
C THR A 2 7.54 4.66 -11.69
N ALA A 3 7.62 3.32 -11.78
CA ALA A 3 7.19 2.44 -10.70
C ALA A 3 7.91 2.77 -9.38
N GLU A 4 9.20 3.10 -9.43
CA GLU A 4 9.98 3.52 -8.26
C GLU A 4 9.48 4.85 -7.68
N GLU A 5 9.18 5.85 -8.52
CA GLU A 5 8.65 7.13 -8.04
C GLU A 5 7.27 6.97 -7.38
N TRP A 6 6.41 6.12 -7.95
CA TRP A 6 5.11 5.79 -7.36
C TRP A 6 5.27 5.03 -6.04
N TYR A 7 6.18 4.07 -5.97
CA TYR A 7 6.52 3.36 -4.74
C TYR A 7 7.02 4.32 -3.65
N GLN A 8 7.93 5.23 -3.96
CA GLN A 8 8.42 6.22 -3.00
C GLN A 8 7.33 7.19 -2.53
N LYS A 9 6.46 7.64 -3.45
CA LYS A 9 5.31 8.47 -3.10
C LYS A 9 4.33 7.72 -2.18
N GLY A 10 4.06 6.45 -2.46
CA GLY A 10 3.23 5.59 -1.61
C GLY A 10 3.84 5.43 -0.21
N ASN A 11 5.17 5.28 -0.12
CA ASN A 11 5.88 5.25 1.16
C ASN A 11 5.75 6.53 1.97
N GLU A 12 5.68 7.68 1.30
CA GLU A 12 5.48 8.97 1.95
C GLU A 12 4.07 9.07 2.56
N TYR A 13 3.03 8.71 1.81
CA TYR A 13 1.66 8.61 2.34
C TYR A 13 1.56 7.59 3.48
N ARG A 14 2.22 6.44 3.34
CA ARG A 14 2.26 5.40 4.38
C ARG A 14 2.85 5.92 5.69
N LYS A 15 3.94 6.71 5.63
CA LYS A 15 4.55 7.34 6.83
C LYS A 15 3.62 8.35 7.50
N GLN A 16 2.78 9.01 6.71
CA GLN A 16 1.78 9.96 7.21
C GLN A 16 0.52 9.26 7.76
N GLY A 17 0.42 7.94 7.64
CA GLY A 17 -0.76 7.16 8.03
C GLY A 17 -1.90 7.25 7.02
N ASP A 18 -1.66 7.82 5.84
CA ASP A 18 -2.64 7.87 4.75
C ASP A 18 -2.58 6.59 3.92
N TRP A 19 -3.14 5.52 4.51
CA TRP A 19 -3.13 4.19 3.92
C TRP A 19 -3.84 4.12 2.56
N LYS A 20 -4.87 4.95 2.36
CA LYS A 20 -5.63 4.99 1.11
C LYS A 20 -4.77 5.50 -0.04
N HIS A 21 -4.18 6.69 0.10
CA HIS A 21 -3.33 7.23 -0.96
C HIS A 21 -2.03 6.43 -1.12
N ALA A 22 -1.54 5.77 -0.06
CA ALA A 22 -0.44 4.83 -0.17
C ALA A 22 -0.79 3.64 -1.08
N ILE A 23 -1.96 3.01 -0.88
CA ILE A 23 -2.43 1.91 -1.72
C ILE A 23 -2.61 2.36 -3.17
N ASP A 24 -3.23 3.53 -3.40
CA ASP A 24 -3.42 4.06 -4.76
C ASP A 24 -2.07 4.23 -5.48
N CYS A 25 -1.06 4.78 -4.81
CA CYS A 25 0.29 4.91 -5.37
C CYS A 25 0.95 3.55 -5.64
N TYR A 26 0.76 2.57 -4.75
CA TYR A 26 1.31 1.22 -4.97
C TYR A 26 0.64 0.49 -6.13
N LEU A 27 -0.67 0.69 -6.35
CA LEU A 27 -1.36 0.14 -7.52
C LEU A 27 -0.78 0.70 -8.82
N GLU A 28 -0.58 2.02 -8.91
CA GLU A 28 0.06 2.66 -10.07
C GLU A 28 1.49 2.12 -10.31
N ALA A 29 2.26 1.86 -9.24
CA ALA A 29 3.59 1.25 -9.36
C ALA A 29 3.52 -0.19 -9.90
N ILE A 30 2.56 -0.99 -9.42
CA ILE A 30 2.35 -2.39 -9.83
C ILE A 30 1.87 -2.48 -11.28
N GLU A 31 1.03 -1.54 -11.73
CA GLU A 31 0.57 -1.48 -13.12
C GLU A 31 1.72 -1.22 -14.10
N LEU A 32 2.72 -0.43 -13.68
CA LEU A 32 3.92 -0.16 -14.47
C LEU A 32 4.96 -1.28 -14.38
N ASP A 33 5.13 -1.86 -13.20
CA ASP A 33 6.06 -2.96 -12.94
C ASP A 33 5.49 -3.89 -11.86
N ALA A 34 5.00 -5.04 -12.31
CA ALA A 34 4.38 -6.05 -11.46
C ALA A 34 5.39 -6.76 -10.53
N GLU A 35 6.69 -6.59 -10.74
CA GLU A 35 7.76 -7.11 -9.86
C GLU A 35 8.33 -6.02 -8.94
N SER A 36 7.77 -4.81 -8.96
CA SER A 36 8.22 -3.71 -8.12
C SER A 36 7.99 -3.98 -6.62
N PRO A 37 8.77 -3.33 -5.72
CA PRO A 37 8.58 -3.45 -4.27
C PRO A 37 7.19 -3.03 -3.76
N ALA A 38 6.40 -2.35 -4.59
CA ALA A 38 5.06 -1.91 -4.26
C ALA A 38 4.08 -3.05 -3.99
N VAL A 39 4.30 -4.24 -4.59
CA VAL A 39 3.48 -5.44 -4.33
C VAL A 39 3.50 -5.81 -2.84
N GLU A 40 4.70 -5.94 -2.28
CA GLU A 40 4.88 -6.30 -0.86
C GLU A 40 4.44 -5.16 0.06
N ALA A 41 4.67 -3.90 -0.33
CA ALA A 41 4.23 -2.75 0.45
C ALA A 41 2.71 -2.65 0.54
N LYS A 42 2.00 -2.88 -0.56
CA LYS A 42 0.53 -2.95 -0.58
C LYS A 42 0.03 -4.11 0.30
N LYS A 43 0.62 -5.30 0.14
CA LYS A 43 0.25 -6.48 0.93
C LYS A 43 0.40 -6.24 2.44
N MET A 44 1.48 -5.59 2.86
CA MET A 44 1.67 -5.21 4.26
C MET A 44 0.53 -4.32 4.78
N ILE A 45 0.10 -3.32 4.00
CA ILE A 45 -1.02 -2.46 4.38
C ILE A 45 -2.32 -3.27 4.46
N ASP A 46 -2.58 -4.12 3.47
CA ASP A 46 -3.77 -4.99 3.46
C ASP A 46 -3.80 -5.89 4.70
N ASP A 47 -2.66 -6.48 5.09
CA ASP A 47 -2.55 -7.31 6.29
C ASP A 47 -2.82 -6.52 7.57
N ILE A 48 -2.30 -5.29 7.67
CA ILE A 48 -2.56 -4.38 8.81
C ILE A 48 -4.06 -4.05 8.89
N LEU A 49 -4.67 -3.64 7.78
CA LEU A 49 -6.10 -3.30 7.72
C LEU A 49 -6.98 -4.52 8.02
N ASN A 50 -6.62 -5.69 7.51
CA ASN A 50 -7.31 -6.94 7.79
C ASN A 50 -7.22 -7.32 9.27
N PHE A 51 -6.08 -7.08 9.94
CA PHE A 51 -5.95 -7.29 11.38
C PHE A 51 -6.94 -6.41 12.15
N TYR A 52 -6.95 -5.09 11.88
CA TYR A 52 -7.88 -4.15 12.52
C TYR A 52 -9.35 -4.47 12.21
N HIS A 53 -9.68 -4.90 10.99
CA HIS A 53 -11.05 -5.18 10.59
C HIS A 53 -11.56 -6.54 11.10
N LYS A 54 -10.68 -7.53 11.32
CA LYS A 54 -11.05 -8.79 11.97
C LYS A 54 -11.42 -8.58 13.44
N ASP A 55 -10.72 -7.70 14.14
CA ASP A 55 -11.04 -7.33 15.53
C ASP A 55 -12.34 -6.53 15.63
N ALA A 56 -12.72 -5.78 14.59
CA ALA A 56 -13.99 -5.05 14.54
C ALA A 56 -15.23 -5.95 14.36
N TYR A 57 -15.05 -7.21 13.93
CA TYR A 57 -16.13 -8.16 13.62
C TYR A 57 -16.14 -9.42 14.49
N ASN A 58 -15.39 -9.45 15.59
CA ASN A 58 -15.41 -10.57 16.53
C ASN A 58 -16.30 -10.23 17.75
N PRO A 59 -17.60 -10.58 17.76
CA PRO A 59 -18.49 -10.43 18.92
C PRO A 59 -18.12 -11.33 20.10
#